data_AF-A0A1Q4AQF6-F1
#
_entry.id   AF-A0A1Q4AQF6-F1
#
_cell.length_a   1.000
_cell.length_b   1.000
_cell.length_c   1.000
_cell.angle_alpha   90.00
_cell.angle_beta   90.00
_cell.angle_gamma   90.00
#
_symmetry.space_group_name_H-M   'P 1'
#
loop_
_entity.id
_entity.type
_entity.pdbx_description
1 polymer ?
#
loop_
_entity_poly.entity_id
_entity_poly.type
_entity_poly.pdbx_seq_one_letter_code
_entity_poly.pdbx_strand_id
1 'polypeptide(L)' 'MRLWVPAAERRPNPAPVNTDDRKAFLAGTVLWLVALVVVLVVAPGALIWTCVAGLVIGAIGLAWSIWRHRAQ' A
#
# COMPACT_ATOMS: atom_id res chain seq x y z
N MET A 1 -35.22 -7.86 -4.82
CA MET A 1 -34.16 -6.99 -4.25
C MET A 1 -34.27 -5.61 -4.92
N ARG A 2 -34.32 -4.50 -4.16
CA ARG A 2 -34.30 -3.14 -4.74
C ARG A 2 -32.88 -2.84 -5.19
N LEU A 3 -32.67 -2.70 -6.50
CA LEU A 3 -31.36 -2.44 -7.12
C LEU A 3 -30.94 -0.96 -7.07
N TRP A 4 -31.86 -0.05 -6.71
CA TRP A 4 -31.61 1.38 -6.65
C TRP A 4 -32.26 2.01 -5.41
N VAL A 5 -31.50 2.88 -4.74
CA VAL A 5 -31.95 3.67 -3.59
C VAL A 5 -31.80 5.15 -3.95
N PRO A 6 -32.92 5.91 -3.97
CA PRO A 6 -32.91 7.35 -4.20
C PRO A 6 -31.94 8.06 -3.25
N ALA A 7 -31.30 9.14 -3.70
CA ALA A 7 -30.33 9.88 -2.89
C ALA A 7 -30.89 10.34 -1.53
N ALA A 8 -32.19 10.67 -1.46
CA ALA A 8 -32.88 11.07 -0.24
C ALA A 8 -32.99 9.96 0.83
N GLU A 9 -32.93 8.69 0.43
CA GLU A 9 -32.98 7.53 1.33
C GLU A 9 -31.57 6.99 1.67
N ARG A 10 -30.51 7.58 1.12
CA ARG A 10 -29.14 7.18 1.45
C ARG A 10 -28.80 7.69 2.85
N ARG A 11 -28.24 6.81 3.67
CA ARG A 11 -27.65 7.22 4.95
C ARG A 11 -26.54 8.25 4.69
N PRO A 12 -26.33 9.19 5.61
CA PRO A 12 -25.19 10.10 5.54
C PRO A 12 -23.91 9.29 5.38
N ASN A 13 -22.98 9.77 4.54
CA ASN A 13 -21.66 9.14 4.46
C ASN A 13 -21.01 9.17 5.84
N PRO A 14 -20.40 8.06 6.29
CA PRO A 14 -19.66 8.06 7.54
C PRO A 14 -18.53 9.08 7.48
N ALA A 15 -18.16 9.61 8.65
CA ALA A 15 -16.98 10.45 8.75
C ALA A 15 -15.74 9.67 8.26
N PRO A 16 -14.77 10.33 7.60
CA PRO A 16 -13.53 9.68 7.20
C PRO A 16 -12.86 9.00 8.40
N VAL A 17 -12.53 7.72 8.25
CA VAL A 17 -11.72 6.99 9.24
C VAL A 17 -10.29 7.48 9.17
N ASN A 18 -9.73 7.81 10.32
CA ASN A 18 -8.31 8.15 10.41
C ASN A 18 -7.48 6.87 10.25
N THR A 19 -6.84 6.74 9.08
CA THR A 19 -6.02 5.57 8.73
C THR A 19 -4.56 5.99 8.62
N ASP A 20 -3.65 5.15 9.09
CA ASP A 20 -2.21 5.38 8.99
C ASP A 20 -1.64 4.62 7.79
N ASP A 21 -1.64 5.28 6.63
CA ASP A 21 -1.17 4.72 5.36
C ASP A 21 0.32 4.34 5.44
N ARG A 22 1.11 5.00 6.31
CA ARG A 22 2.56 4.75 6.43
C ARG A 22 2.82 3.33 6.92
N LYS A 23 1.99 2.82 7.83
CA LYS A 23 2.11 1.46 8.36
C LYS A 23 1.90 0.41 7.27
N ALA A 24 0.92 0.62 6.40
CA ALA A 24 0.64 -0.29 5.30
C ALA A 24 1.80 -0.32 4.30
N PHE A 25 2.31 0.84 3.88
CA PHE A 25 3.46 0.92 2.97
C PHE A 25 4.74 0.36 3.59
N LEU A 26 4.98 0.62 4.88
CA LEU A 26 6.14 0.09 5.60
C LEU A 26 6.09 -1.45 5.65
N ALA A 27 4.95 -2.03 6.02
CA ALA A 27 4.79 -3.48 6.08
C ALA A 27 5.03 -4.14 4.71
N GLY A 28 4.44 -3.59 3.63
CA GLY A 28 4.66 -4.10 2.28
C GLY A 28 6.12 -3.96 1.82
N THR A 29 6.77 -2.85 2.14
CA THR A 29 8.19 -2.63 1.77
C THR A 29 9.11 -3.60 2.51
N VAL A 30 8.88 -3.83 3.81
CA VAL A 30 9.64 -4.81 4.61
C VAL A 30 9.43 -6.21 4.04
N LEU A 31 8.21 -6.58 3.66
CA LEU A 31 7.92 -7.88 3.05
C LEU A 31 8.70 -8.07 1.73
N TRP A 32 8.73 -7.06 0.85
CA TRP A 32 9.52 -7.11 -0.38
C TRP A 32 11.02 -7.17 -0.14
N LEU A 33 11.52 -6.49 0.90
CA LEU A 33 12.92 -6.57 1.30
C LEU A 33 13.29 -7.99 1.74
N VAL A 34 12.44 -8.62 2.57
CA VAL A 34 12.63 -10.01 2.99
C VAL A 34 12.60 -10.95 1.79
N ALA A 35 11.64 -10.79 0.88
CA ALA A 35 11.56 -11.59 -0.35
C ALA A 35 12.82 -11.44 -1.21
N LEU A 36 13.35 -10.22 -1.35
CA LEU A 36 14.60 -9.97 -2.07
C LEU A 36 15.77 -10.74 -1.47
N VAL A 37 15.93 -10.71 -0.13
CA VAL A 37 16.97 -11.45 0.57
C VAL A 37 16.84 -12.96 0.31
N VAL A 38 15.62 -13.50 0.40
CA VAL A 38 15.36 -14.93 0.13
C VAL A 38 15.74 -15.30 -1.31
N VAL A 39 15.34 -14.50 -2.29
CA VAL A 39 15.65 -14.76 -3.71
C VAL A 39 17.15 -14.73 -3.98
N LEU A 40 17.88 -13.78 -3.38
CA LEU A 40 19.34 -13.69 -3.52
C LEU A 40 20.07 -14.91 -2.95
N VAL A 41 19.54 -15.53 -1.89
CA VAL A 41 20.15 -16.71 -1.25
C VAL A 41 19.80 -18.01 -2.00
N VAL A 42 18.55 -18.15 -2.45
CA VAL A 42 18.04 -19.44 -2.97
C VAL A 42 18.23 -19.60 -4.48
N ALA A 43 17.90 -18.56 -5.26
CA ALA A 43 17.89 -18.66 -6.72
C ALA A 43 17.93 -17.26 -7.37
N PRO A 44 19.12 -16.64 -7.44
CA PRO A 44 19.27 -15.38 -8.13
C PRO A 44 18.91 -15.55 -9.62
N GLY A 45 17.96 -14.74 -10.10
CA GLY A 45 17.41 -14.84 -11.44
C GLY A 45 16.41 -13.72 -11.73
N ALA A 46 15.52 -13.92 -12.71
CA ALA A 46 14.56 -12.88 -13.12
C ALA A 46 13.66 -12.38 -11.97
N LEU A 47 13.43 -13.19 -10.93
CA LEU A 47 12.64 -12.83 -9.75
C LEU A 47 13.25 -11.70 -8.91
N ILE A 48 14.56 -11.44 -9.03
CA ILE A 48 15.22 -10.30 -8.38
C ILE A 48 14.54 -9.00 -8.82
N TRP A 49 14.25 -8.86 -10.12
CA TRP A 49 13.65 -7.64 -10.67
C TRP A 49 12.22 -7.44 -10.17
N THR A 50 11.46 -8.51 -9.95
CA THR A 50 10.15 -8.43 -9.30
C THR A 50 10.25 -7.92 -7.87
N CYS A 51 11.21 -8.43 -7.10
CA CYS A 51 11.44 -7.98 -5.73
C CYS A 51 11.92 -6.53 -5.66
N VAL A 52 12.82 -6.13 -6.57
CA VAL A 52 13.29 -4.75 -6.70
C VAL A 52 12.15 -3.81 -7.08
N ALA A 53 11.29 -4.19 -8.04
CA ALA A 53 10.13 -3.39 -8.43
C ALA A 53 9.17 -3.20 -7.25
N GLY A 54 8.87 -4.28 -6.51
CA GLY A 54 8.05 -4.21 -5.29
C GLY A 54 8.65 -3.30 -4.22
N LEU A 55 9.96 -3.39 -4.00
CA LEU A 55 10.69 -2.53 -3.06
C LEU A 55 10.63 -1.05 -3.46
N VAL A 56 10.84 -0.75 -4.75
CA VAL A 56 10.82 0.63 -5.28
C VAL A 56 9.41 1.22 -5.16
N ILE A 57 8.37 0.47 -5.56
CA ILE A 57 6.98 0.92 -5.45
C ILE A 57 6.62 1.16 -3.97
N GLY A 58 7.00 0.23 -3.08
CA GLY A 58 6.79 0.37 -1.64
C GLY A 58 7.47 1.62 -1.07
N ALA A 59 8.74 1.86 -1.42
CA ALA A 59 9.49 3.02 -0.98
C ALA A 59 8.90 4.34 -1.48
N ILE A 60 8.46 4.40 -2.75
CA ILE A 60 7.77 5.57 -3.31
C ILE A 60 6.46 5.84 -2.55
N GLY A 61 5.66 4.79 -2.32
CA GLY A 61 4.41 4.91 -1.56
C GLY A 61 4.62 5.40 -0.12
N LEU A 62 5.66 4.89 0.55
CA LEU A 62 6.03 5.33 1.90
C LEU A 62 6.51 6.78 1.91
N ALA A 63 7.39 7.17 0.98
CA ALA A 63 7.87 8.54 0.86
C ALA A 63 6.73 9.53 0.59
N TRP A 64 5.81 9.15 -0.31
CA TRP A 64 4.62 9.95 -0.61
C TRP A 64 3.68 10.08 0.60
N SER A 65 3.42 8.99 1.31
CA SER A 65 2.61 9.01 2.54
C SER A 65 3.25 9.91 3.61
N ILE A 66 4.56 9.83 3.80
CA ILE A 66 5.27 10.70 4.74
C ILE A 66 5.14 12.17 4.33
N TRP A 67 5.35 12.49 3.05
CA TRP A 67 5.24 13.85 2.52
C TRP A 67 3.83 14.40 2.66
N ARG A 68 2.79 13.64 2.29
CA ARG A 68 1.39 14.04 2.39
C ARG A 68 1.00 14.43 3.81
N HIS A 69 1.40 13.62 4.78
CA HIS A 69 1.14 13.90 6.19
C HIS A 69 1.94 15.09 6.76
N ARG A 70 3.03 15.53 6.11
CA ARG A 70 3.75 16.76 6.50
C ARG A 70 3.13 18.02 5.93
N ALA A 71 2.39 17.89 4.82
CA ALA A 71 1.73 19.00 4.13
C ALA A 71 0.30 19.25 4.65
N GLN A 72 -0.19 18.41 5.56
CA GLN A 72 -1.42 18.58 6.32
C GLN A 72 -1.10 19.22 7.68
#